data_AF-A0AAV2N2Q4-F1
#
_entry.id   AF-A0AAV2N2Q4-F1
#
_cell.length_a   1.000
_cell.length_b   1.000
_cell.length_c   1.000
_cell.angle_alpha   90.00
_cell.angle_beta   90.00
_cell.angle_gamma   90.00
#
_symmetry.space_group_name_H-M   'P 1'
#
loop_
_entity.id
_entity.type
_entity.pdbx_description
1 polymer ?
#
loop_
_entity_poly.entity_id
_entity_poly.type
_entity_poly.pdbx_seq_one_letter_code
_entity_poly.pdbx_strand_id
1 'polypeptide(L)'
;MQRRRNKVKDKPPPDPRREYLDAESSDEAERRSEEEEDEADELRPMYGTDELNELIQCVKDMTTLSGLTDSDWTWKCVMDIREFFHDSSIPVLCVYHVDGDLTTEFSFPTVPVHELTYFVRQPNEILYPENFRERILFGSLNDKVESHILSIIQNVLAPIFFTIETWPDSILPFSPLRICYCISVKLPN
;
A
#
# COMPACT_ATOMS: atom_id res chain seq x y z
N MET A 1 31.68 -58.47 -37.76
CA MET A 1 30.97 -57.25 -38.21
C MET A 1 29.52 -57.32 -37.78
N GLN A 2 29.00 -56.32 -37.04
CA GLN A 2 27.65 -55.75 -37.19
C GLN A 2 27.41 -54.71 -36.07
N ARG A 3 27.40 -53.43 -36.49
CA ARG A 3 27.11 -52.25 -35.65
C ARG A 3 25.60 -52.15 -35.40
N ARG A 4 25.17 -52.08 -34.14
CA ARG A 4 23.79 -51.73 -33.75
C ARG A 4 23.60 -50.21 -33.88
N ARG A 5 22.60 -49.77 -34.66
CA ARG A 5 22.25 -48.35 -34.88
C ARG A 5 21.01 -48.02 -34.05
N ASN A 6 21.15 -47.10 -33.09
CA ASN A 6 20.06 -46.60 -32.25
C ASN A 6 19.06 -45.81 -33.10
N LYS A 7 17.75 -46.08 -32.94
CA LYS A 7 16.66 -45.26 -33.50
C LYS A 7 16.31 -44.16 -32.48
N VAL A 8 16.67 -42.93 -32.81
CA VAL A 8 16.11 -41.72 -32.18
C VAL A 8 14.69 -41.58 -32.72
N LYS A 9 13.69 -41.44 -31.83
CA LYS A 9 12.31 -41.12 -32.20
C LYS A 9 12.27 -39.64 -32.58
N ASP A 10 12.12 -39.34 -33.86
CA ASP A 10 11.82 -37.98 -34.33
C ASP A 10 10.45 -37.55 -33.77
N LYS A 11 10.43 -36.37 -33.13
CA LYS A 11 9.18 -35.66 -32.86
C LYS A 11 8.54 -35.27 -34.20
N PRO A 12 7.21 -35.34 -34.35
CA PRO A 12 6.56 -34.91 -35.58
C PRO A 12 6.84 -33.42 -35.85
N PRO A 13 6.88 -32.99 -37.12
CA PRO A 13 7.12 -31.59 -37.47
C PRO A 13 6.08 -30.68 -36.80
N PRO A 14 6.47 -29.48 -36.33
CA PRO A 14 5.50 -28.48 -35.92
C PRO A 14 4.64 -28.13 -37.13
N ASP A 15 3.32 -28.27 -37.00
CA ASP A 15 2.36 -27.82 -38.01
C ASP A 15 2.38 -26.29 -38.06
N PRO A 16 2.85 -25.66 -39.15
CA PRO A 16 2.95 -24.21 -39.26
C PRO A 16 1.60 -23.49 -39.18
N ARG A 17 0.48 -24.23 -39.31
CA ARG A 17 -0.87 -23.66 -39.28
C ARG A 17 -1.45 -23.49 -37.88
N ARG A 18 -0.74 -23.88 -36.82
CA ARG A 18 -1.24 -23.80 -35.44
C ARG A 18 -0.78 -22.58 -34.65
N GLU A 19 0.10 -21.75 -35.19
CA GLU A 19 0.64 -20.56 -34.51
C GLU A 19 -0.10 -19.25 -34.81
N TYR A 20 -1.20 -19.27 -35.58
CA TYR A 20 -1.86 -18.04 -36.05
C TYR A 20 -3.26 -17.79 -35.49
N LEU A 21 -3.73 -18.58 -34.51
CA LEU A 21 -5.10 -18.43 -33.99
C LEU A 21 -5.20 -17.79 -32.60
N ASP A 22 -4.07 -17.52 -31.93
CA ASP A 22 -4.05 -16.98 -30.56
C ASP A 22 -3.45 -15.57 -30.47
N ALA A 23 -3.13 -14.93 -31.60
CA ALA A 23 -2.80 -13.51 -31.60
C ALA A 23 -4.12 -12.73 -31.54
N GLU A 24 -4.51 -12.27 -30.35
CA GLU A 24 -5.51 -11.20 -30.22
C GLU A 24 -5.11 -10.09 -31.21
N SER A 25 -6.02 -9.79 -32.16
CA SER A 25 -5.77 -8.73 -33.15
C SER A 25 -5.51 -7.43 -32.41
N SER A 26 -4.50 -6.66 -32.83
CA SER A 26 -4.14 -5.37 -32.22
C SER A 26 -5.37 -4.50 -31.93
N ASP A 27 -6.31 -4.45 -32.90
CA ASP A 27 -7.56 -3.70 -32.80
C ASP A 27 -8.53 -4.20 -31.70
N GLU A 28 -8.52 -5.48 -31.36
CA GLU A 28 -9.36 -6.04 -30.28
C GLU A 28 -8.74 -5.79 -28.90
N ALA A 29 -7.41 -5.78 -28.80
CA ALA A 29 -6.70 -5.38 -27.59
C ALA A 29 -6.87 -3.89 -27.31
N GLU A 30 -6.81 -3.05 -28.35
CA GLU A 30 -7.01 -1.61 -28.25
C GLU A 30 -8.46 -1.28 -27.84
N ARG A 31 -9.47 -1.90 -28.46
CA ARG A 31 -10.87 -1.76 -28.01
C ARG A 31 -11.11 -2.19 -26.57
N ARG A 32 -10.51 -3.30 -26.13
CA ARG A 32 -10.65 -3.74 -24.74
C ARG A 32 -9.97 -2.77 -23.77
N SER A 33 -8.86 -2.15 -24.18
CA SER A 33 -8.18 -1.11 -23.39
C SER A 33 -9.03 0.14 -23.27
N GLU A 34 -9.65 0.58 -24.37
CA GLU A 34 -10.58 1.72 -24.41
C GLU A 34 -11.83 1.44 -23.56
N GLU A 35 -12.42 0.25 -23.66
CA GLU A 35 -13.57 -0.17 -22.86
C GLU A 35 -13.22 -0.24 -21.35
N GLU A 36 -12.03 -0.72 -20.99
CA GLU A 36 -11.54 -0.75 -19.60
C GLU A 36 -11.25 0.66 -19.06
N GLU A 37 -10.71 1.56 -19.88
CA GLU A 37 -10.51 2.98 -19.52
C GLU A 37 -11.85 3.71 -19.34
N ASP A 38 -12.82 3.50 -20.23
CA ASP A 38 -14.16 4.09 -20.14
C ASP A 38 -14.93 3.59 -18.91
N GLU A 39 -14.88 2.28 -18.60
CA GLU A 39 -15.47 1.73 -17.37
C GLU A 39 -14.77 2.25 -16.10
N ALA A 40 -13.44 2.43 -16.14
CA ALA A 40 -12.69 2.99 -15.02
C ALA A 40 -13.03 4.47 -14.76
N ASP A 41 -13.28 5.24 -15.81
CA ASP A 41 -13.69 6.65 -15.72
C ASP A 41 -15.10 6.80 -15.12
N GLU A 42 -16.04 5.90 -15.45
CA GLU A 42 -17.42 5.94 -14.94
C GLU A 42 -17.52 5.63 -13.44
N LEU A 43 -16.53 4.93 -12.87
CA LEU A 43 -16.47 4.56 -11.44
C LEU A 43 -15.76 5.56 -10.54
N ARG A 44 -15.27 6.68 -11.09
CA ARG A 44 -14.58 7.70 -10.28
C ARG A 44 -15.56 8.40 -9.34
N PRO A 45 -15.25 8.46 -8.02
CA PRO A 45 -16.07 9.20 -7.08
C PRO A 45 -16.16 10.69 -7.45
N MET A 46 -17.40 11.16 -7.59
CA MET A 46 -17.71 12.57 -7.77
C MET A 46 -17.87 13.25 -6.41
N TYR A 47 -16.91 14.07 -6.03
CA TYR A 47 -16.98 14.90 -4.82
C TYR A 47 -17.50 16.29 -5.15
N GLY A 48 -18.32 16.85 -4.26
CA GLY A 48 -18.56 18.29 -4.24
C GLY A 48 -17.27 19.06 -3.92
N THR A 49 -17.18 20.32 -4.37
CA THR A 49 -16.01 21.17 -4.07
C THR A 49 -15.77 21.31 -2.56
N ASP A 50 -16.85 21.43 -1.77
CA ASP A 50 -16.76 21.61 -0.32
C ASP A 50 -16.30 20.32 0.38
N GLU A 51 -16.85 19.16 0.00
CA GLU A 51 -16.47 17.85 0.52
C GLU A 51 -14.99 17.55 0.25
N LEU A 52 -14.54 17.81 -0.97
CA LEU A 52 -13.15 17.59 -1.35
C LEU A 52 -12.19 18.50 -0.59
N ASN A 53 -12.58 19.76 -0.36
CA ASN A 53 -11.78 20.68 0.45
C ASN A 53 -11.70 20.23 1.91
N GLU A 54 -12.78 19.67 2.47
CA GLU A 54 -12.79 19.12 3.82
C GLU A 54 -11.88 17.88 3.93
N LEU A 55 -11.89 17.00 2.94
CA LEU A 55 -10.99 15.85 2.86
C LEU A 55 -9.51 16.28 2.79
N ILE A 56 -9.20 17.26 1.93
CA ILE A 56 -7.86 17.84 1.85
C ILE A 56 -7.44 18.40 3.20
N GLN A 57 -8.33 19.13 3.88
CA GLN A 57 -8.03 19.69 5.19
C GLN A 57 -7.78 18.59 6.24
N CYS A 58 -8.55 17.49 6.20
CA CYS A 58 -8.32 16.36 7.09
C CYS A 58 -6.93 15.73 6.90
N VAL A 59 -6.46 15.60 5.66
CA VAL A 59 -5.09 15.10 5.38
C VAL A 59 -4.05 16.06 5.98
N LYS A 60 -4.22 17.37 5.79
CA LYS A 60 -3.32 18.37 6.36
C LYS A 60 -3.29 18.31 7.88
N ASP A 61 -4.45 18.26 8.52
CA ASP A 61 -4.59 18.22 9.98
C ASP A 61 -3.98 16.96 10.61
N MET A 62 -4.02 15.83 9.88
CA MET A 62 -3.42 14.57 10.33
C MET A 62 -1.93 14.44 10.02
N THR A 63 -1.37 15.32 9.19
CA THR A 63 0.05 15.32 8.86
C THR A 63 0.83 15.98 9.98
N THR A 64 1.76 15.24 10.60
CA THR A 64 2.44 15.65 11.84
C THR A 64 3.96 15.74 11.70
N LEU A 65 4.42 16.10 10.51
CA LEU A 65 5.84 16.24 10.22
C LEU A 65 6.48 17.38 11.03
N SER A 66 7.68 17.13 11.53
CA SER A 66 8.48 18.11 12.26
C SER A 66 8.80 19.33 11.39
N GLY A 67 8.52 20.52 11.93
CA GLY A 67 8.76 21.79 11.24
C GLY A 67 7.75 22.14 10.14
N LEU A 68 6.71 21.33 9.94
CA LEU A 68 5.66 21.61 8.96
C LEU A 68 4.86 22.86 9.32
N THR A 69 4.67 23.74 8.35
CA THR A 69 3.88 24.96 8.43
C THR A 69 2.85 25.03 7.31
N ASP A 70 1.82 25.88 7.49
CA ASP A 70 0.78 26.05 6.48
C ASP A 70 1.32 26.55 5.12
N SER A 71 2.46 27.25 5.11
CA SER A 71 3.13 27.74 3.90
C SER A 71 3.84 26.65 3.09
N ASP A 72 4.14 25.49 3.69
CA ASP A 72 4.86 24.41 3.01
C ASP A 72 3.94 23.63 2.05
N TRP A 73 2.62 23.75 2.22
CA TRP A 73 1.64 23.10 1.34
C TRP A 73 1.58 23.76 -0.03
N THR A 74 2.39 23.26 -0.96
CA THR A 74 2.41 23.73 -2.35
C THR A 74 1.15 23.30 -3.11
N TRP A 75 0.86 23.99 -4.22
CA TRP A 75 -0.24 23.62 -5.13
C TRP A 75 -0.14 22.16 -5.59
N LYS A 76 1.09 21.68 -5.84
CA LYS A 76 1.37 20.29 -6.23
C LYS A 76 0.89 19.31 -5.15
N CYS A 77 1.28 19.51 -3.88
CA CYS A 77 0.82 18.66 -2.78
C CYS A 77 -0.71 18.62 -2.70
N VAL A 78 -1.38 19.77 -2.86
CA VAL A 78 -2.84 19.84 -2.83
C VAL A 78 -3.48 19.09 -4.02
N MET A 79 -2.87 19.15 -5.20
CA MET A 79 -3.33 18.40 -6.37
C MET A 79 -3.11 16.90 -6.22
N ASP A 80 -1.98 16.48 -5.69
CA ASP A 80 -1.71 15.06 -5.45
C ASP A 80 -2.69 14.50 -4.40
N ILE A 81 -3.01 15.26 -3.34
CA ILE A 81 -4.06 14.87 -2.37
C ILE A 81 -5.44 14.77 -3.04
N ARG A 82 -5.78 15.73 -3.91
CA ARG A 82 -7.03 15.71 -4.66
C ARG A 82 -7.13 14.47 -5.55
N GLU A 83 -6.04 14.15 -6.26
CA GLU A 83 -5.96 12.97 -7.12
C GLU A 83 -6.12 11.69 -6.31
N PHE A 84 -5.49 11.60 -5.13
CA PHE A 84 -5.68 10.48 -4.22
C PHE A 84 -7.16 10.24 -3.89
N PHE A 85 -7.98 11.28 -3.73
CA PHE A 85 -9.41 11.07 -3.49
C PHE A 85 -10.19 10.71 -4.76
N HIS A 86 -9.89 11.33 -5.90
CA HIS A 86 -10.59 11.11 -7.18
C HIS A 86 -10.29 9.75 -7.80
N ASP A 87 -9.02 9.34 -7.85
CA ASP A 87 -8.63 8.04 -8.35
C ASP A 87 -8.60 7.05 -7.19
N SER A 88 -9.69 6.30 -7.01
CA SER A 88 -9.84 5.31 -5.95
C SER A 88 -8.88 4.12 -6.08
N SER A 89 -8.24 3.95 -7.25
CA SER A 89 -7.26 2.90 -7.49
C SER A 89 -5.95 3.14 -6.74
N ILE A 90 -5.63 4.40 -6.41
CA ILE A 90 -4.42 4.79 -5.68
C ILE A 90 -4.55 4.35 -4.22
N PRO A 91 -3.80 3.35 -3.73
CA PRO A 91 -4.03 2.83 -2.38
C PRO A 91 -3.25 3.60 -1.30
N VAL A 92 -2.22 4.37 -1.69
CA VAL A 92 -1.27 4.99 -0.77
C VAL A 92 -1.03 6.44 -1.15
N LEU A 93 -0.94 7.30 -0.15
CA LEU A 93 -0.41 8.66 -0.24
C LEU A 93 0.65 8.85 0.85
N CYS A 94 1.84 9.27 0.45
CA CYS A 94 2.97 9.57 1.32
C CYS A 94 3.24 11.08 1.31
N VAL A 95 3.51 11.66 2.47
CA VAL A 95 3.83 13.08 2.66
C VAL A 95 5.12 13.19 3.48
N TYR A 96 6.15 13.83 2.93
CA TYR A 96 7.47 13.94 3.55
C TYR A 96 8.27 15.11 2.99
N HIS A 97 9.40 15.45 3.61
CA HIS A 97 10.30 16.50 3.11
C HIS A 97 11.42 15.90 2.27
N VAL A 98 11.72 16.54 1.13
CA VAL A 98 12.89 16.28 0.28
C VAL A 98 13.63 17.60 0.08
N ASP A 99 14.91 17.63 0.46
CA ASP A 99 15.77 18.82 0.34
C ASP A 99 15.19 20.11 0.97
N GLY A 100 14.29 19.96 1.95
CA GLY A 100 13.61 21.07 2.64
C GLY A 100 12.22 21.39 2.11
N ASP A 101 11.82 20.84 0.96
CA ASP A 101 10.51 21.07 0.36
C ASP A 101 9.55 19.92 0.68
N LEU A 102 8.28 20.26 0.95
CA LEU A 102 7.23 19.27 1.15
C LEU A 102 6.89 18.57 -0.17
N THR A 103 6.89 17.24 -0.13
CA THR A 103 6.65 16.37 -1.28
C THR A 103 5.58 15.34 -0.95
N THR A 104 4.78 15.03 -1.97
CA THR A 104 3.73 14.00 -1.95
C THR A 104 4.00 12.96 -3.03
N GLU A 105 3.85 11.68 -2.68
CA GLU A 105 3.99 10.55 -3.61
C GLU A 105 2.89 9.50 -3.38
N PHE A 106 2.51 8.77 -4.44
CA PHE A 106 1.52 7.68 -4.38
C PHE A 106 2.13 6.30 -4.06
N SER A 107 3.39 6.30 -3.65
CA SER A 107 4.15 5.11 -3.27
C SER A 107 5.05 5.44 -2.09
N PHE A 108 5.55 4.41 -1.42
CA PHE A 108 6.59 4.61 -0.42
C PHE A 108 7.87 5.15 -1.09
N PRO A 109 8.58 6.09 -0.44
CA PRO A 109 9.77 6.69 -1.00
C PRO A 109 10.86 5.62 -1.21
N THR A 110 11.53 5.68 -2.35
CA THR A 110 12.68 4.83 -2.66
C THR A 110 13.99 5.39 -2.13
N VAL A 111 13.98 6.65 -1.71
CA VAL A 111 15.11 7.35 -1.09
C VAL A 111 14.94 7.40 0.42
N PRO A 112 16.04 7.47 1.21
CA PRO A 112 15.95 7.66 2.65
C PRO A 112 15.26 8.98 2.99
N VAL A 113 14.27 8.93 3.88
CA VAL A 113 13.53 10.10 4.38
C VAL A 113 13.66 10.18 5.90
N HIS A 114 13.78 11.39 6.43
CA HIS A 114 13.89 11.60 7.88
C HIS A 114 12.58 11.34 8.61
N GLU A 115 11.48 11.76 8.02
CA GLU A 115 10.14 11.62 8.55
C GLU A 115 9.14 11.51 7.40
N LEU A 116 8.12 10.69 7.60
CA LEU A 116 7.08 10.40 6.62
C LEU A 116 5.75 10.29 7.36
N THR A 117 4.70 10.91 6.82
CA THR A 117 3.31 10.56 7.14
C THR A 117 2.73 9.81 5.95
N TYR A 118 2.07 8.68 6.19
CA TYR A 118 1.44 7.88 5.15
C TYR A 118 -0.07 7.75 5.41
N PHE A 119 -0.82 7.62 4.33
CA PHE A 119 -2.25 7.32 4.31
C PHE A 119 -2.45 6.13 3.39
N VAL A 120 -3.14 5.10 3.86
CA VAL A 120 -3.41 3.86 3.16
C VAL A 120 -4.89 3.55 3.27
N ARG A 121 -5.53 3.27 2.14
CA ARG A 121 -6.92 2.79 2.08
C ARG A 121 -6.98 1.41 1.42
N GLN A 122 -8.13 0.76 1.50
CA GLN A 122 -8.35 -0.42 0.68
C GLN A 122 -8.41 -0.03 -0.81
N PRO A 123 -7.94 -0.88 -1.74
CA PRO A 123 -8.05 -0.60 -3.17
C PRO A 123 -9.50 -0.33 -3.56
N ASN A 124 -9.73 0.74 -4.35
CA ASN A 124 -11.05 1.20 -4.81
C ASN A 124 -12.00 1.65 -3.69
N GLU A 125 -11.50 1.90 -2.48
CA GLU A 125 -12.31 2.43 -1.38
C GLU A 125 -12.58 3.93 -1.55
N ILE A 126 -13.85 4.29 -1.50
CA ILE A 126 -14.32 5.68 -1.56
C ILE A 126 -14.44 6.22 -0.14
N LEU A 127 -13.82 7.37 0.11
CA LEU A 127 -13.73 8.01 1.42
C LEU A 127 -14.53 9.31 1.41
N TYR A 128 -15.34 9.53 2.45
CA TYR A 128 -16.13 10.74 2.63
C TYR A 128 -15.67 11.47 3.89
N PRO A 129 -15.84 12.81 4.00
CA PRO A 129 -15.40 13.57 5.17
C PRO A 129 -15.83 12.97 6.51
N GLU A 130 -17.06 12.45 6.59
CA GLU A 130 -17.65 11.93 7.82
C GLU A 130 -17.01 10.61 8.27
N ASN A 131 -16.50 9.80 7.34
CA ASN A 131 -15.95 8.47 7.62
C ASN A 131 -14.43 8.38 7.46
N PHE A 132 -13.80 9.42 6.92
CA PHE A 132 -12.41 9.40 6.50
C PHE A 132 -11.48 8.96 7.63
N ARG A 133 -11.61 9.58 8.81
CA ARG A 133 -10.76 9.29 9.98
C ARG A 133 -10.92 7.87 10.55
N GLU A 134 -12.06 7.24 10.30
CA GLU A 134 -12.36 5.88 10.80
C GLU A 134 -11.87 4.80 9.84
N ARG A 135 -11.79 5.13 8.54
CA ARG A 135 -11.50 4.15 7.47
C ARG A 135 -10.07 4.22 6.95
N ILE A 136 -9.47 5.40 6.92
CA ILE A 136 -8.09 5.53 6.46
C ILE A 136 -7.12 4.95 7.49
N LEU A 137 -6.21 4.09 7.05
CA LEU A 137 -5.05 3.70 7.84
C LEU A 137 -3.99 4.78 7.66
N PHE A 138 -3.63 5.48 8.72
CA PHE A 138 -2.60 6.51 8.66
C PHE A 138 -1.59 6.34 9.78
N GLY A 139 -0.40 6.88 9.57
CA GLY A 139 0.66 6.84 10.57
C GLY A 139 1.88 7.65 10.14
N SER A 140 2.82 7.79 11.06
CA SER A 140 4.11 8.41 10.80
C SER A 140 5.26 7.44 11.06
N LEU A 141 6.36 7.63 10.31
CA LEU A 141 7.61 6.89 10.42
C LEU A 141 8.78 7.87 10.44
N ASN A 142 9.87 7.47 11.08
CA ASN A 142 11.13 8.21 11.07
C ASN A 142 12.25 7.42 10.37
N ASP A 143 13.41 8.05 10.20
CA ASP A 143 14.62 7.46 9.61
C ASP A 143 15.15 6.20 10.32
N LYS A 144 14.74 5.95 11.57
CA LYS A 144 15.10 4.76 12.35
C LYS A 144 13.99 3.72 12.29
N VAL A 145 13.64 3.31 11.07
CA VAL A 145 12.54 2.37 10.78
C VAL A 145 12.60 1.12 11.67
N GLU A 146 13.76 0.48 11.81
CA GLU A 146 13.93 -0.72 12.65
C GLU A 146 13.56 -0.46 14.12
N SER A 147 14.07 0.64 14.68
CA SER A 147 13.77 1.02 16.06
C SER A 147 12.29 1.37 16.23
N HIS A 148 11.69 2.00 15.23
CA HIS A 148 10.28 2.39 15.25
C HIS A 148 9.37 1.17 15.25
N ILE A 149 9.63 0.21 14.34
CA ILE A 149 8.89 -1.05 14.27
C ILE A 149 9.04 -1.86 15.56
N LEU A 150 10.27 -2.00 16.07
CA LEU A 150 10.51 -2.71 17.32
C LEU A 150 9.78 -2.05 18.49
N SER A 151 9.74 -0.72 18.54
CA SER A 151 8.99 0.03 19.56
C SER A 151 7.49 -0.24 19.46
N ILE A 152 6.90 -0.22 18.26
CA ILE A 152 5.48 -0.52 18.06
C ILE A 152 5.17 -1.96 18.50
N ILE A 153 6.01 -2.92 18.12
CA ILE A 153 5.84 -4.32 18.51
C ILE A 153 5.89 -4.46 20.03
N GLN A 154 6.89 -3.87 20.69
CA GLN A 154 7.09 -4.03 22.14
C GLN A 154 6.06 -3.27 22.97
N ASN A 155 5.70 -2.05 22.57
CA ASN A 155 4.93 -1.13 23.41
C ASN A 155 3.44 -1.11 23.08
N VAL A 156 3.03 -1.54 21.87
CA VAL A 156 1.63 -1.54 21.44
C VAL A 156 1.14 -2.96 21.18
N LEU A 157 1.78 -3.67 20.26
CA LEU A 157 1.26 -4.98 19.80
C LEU A 157 1.42 -6.09 20.85
N ALA A 158 2.56 -6.18 21.52
CA ALA A 158 2.81 -7.23 22.51
C ALA A 158 1.83 -7.18 23.69
N PRO A 159 1.56 -6.01 24.33
CA PRO A 159 0.53 -5.91 25.35
C PRO A 159 -0.85 -6.37 24.84
N ILE A 160 -1.28 -5.92 23.65
CA ILE A 160 -2.56 -6.31 23.06
C ILE A 160 -2.62 -7.84 22.91
N PHE A 161 -1.61 -8.43 22.27
CA PHE A 161 -1.59 -9.87 22.03
C PHE A 161 -1.54 -10.72 23.31
N PHE A 162 -0.88 -10.26 24.37
CA PHE A 162 -0.85 -10.95 25.66
C PHE A 162 -2.14 -10.80 26.48
N THR A 163 -2.99 -9.81 26.16
CA THR A 163 -4.29 -9.63 26.82
C THR A 163 -5.44 -10.40 26.15
N ILE A 164 -5.26 -10.86 24.91
CA ILE A 164 -6.30 -11.62 24.21
C ILE A 164 -6.34 -13.04 24.79
N GLU A 165 -7.44 -13.39 25.44
CA GLU A 165 -7.68 -14.72 26.02
C GLU A 165 -8.40 -15.68 25.06
N THR A 166 -8.91 -15.16 23.94
CA THR A 166 -9.79 -15.88 23.00
C THR A 166 -9.06 -16.48 21.80
N TRP A 167 -7.74 -16.60 21.85
CA TRP A 167 -6.97 -17.25 20.79
C TRP A 167 -7.42 -18.70 20.61
N PRO A 168 -7.59 -19.18 19.38
CA PRO A 168 -7.80 -20.60 19.10
C PRO A 168 -6.65 -21.45 19.67
N ASP A 169 -6.97 -22.65 20.16
CA ASP A 169 -5.99 -23.61 20.71
C ASP A 169 -4.87 -23.98 19.72
N SER A 170 -5.09 -23.79 18.42
CA SER A 170 -4.06 -23.99 17.39
C SER A 170 -2.97 -22.91 17.38
N ILE A 171 -3.25 -21.73 17.94
CA ILE A 171 -2.36 -20.56 17.99
C ILE A 171 -1.72 -20.42 19.37
N LEU A 172 -2.44 -20.80 20.43
CA LEU A 172 -1.89 -20.87 21.78
C LEU A 172 -0.81 -21.97 21.82
N PRO A 173 0.47 -21.66 22.06
CA PRO A 173 1.42 -22.71 22.36
C PRO A 173 0.92 -23.43 23.62
N PHE A 174 0.85 -24.77 23.57
CA PHE A 174 0.61 -25.62 24.74
C PHE A 174 1.65 -25.32 25.84
N SER A 175 1.43 -24.31 26.69
CA SER A 175 1.81 -24.25 28.10
C SER A 175 1.58 -22.85 28.69
N PRO A 176 1.07 -22.72 29.93
CA PRO A 176 0.76 -21.43 30.56
C PRO A 176 2.01 -20.67 31.09
N LEU A 177 3.23 -21.09 30.77
CA LEU A 177 4.40 -20.75 31.60
C LEU A 177 5.66 -20.25 30.88
N ARG A 178 5.63 -19.97 29.56
CA ARG A 178 6.88 -19.63 28.84
C ARG A 178 6.97 -18.31 28.07
N ILE A 179 5.88 -17.54 27.95
CA ILE A 179 5.97 -16.24 27.26
C ILE A 179 6.36 -15.10 28.21
N CYS A 180 6.19 -15.25 29.53
CA CYS A 180 6.61 -14.25 30.53
C CYS A 180 8.13 -13.98 30.62
N TYR A 181 8.99 -14.70 29.89
CA TYR A 181 10.45 -14.58 30.04
C TYR A 181 11.18 -13.79 28.95
N CYS A 182 10.54 -13.39 27.85
CA CYS A 182 11.29 -12.77 26.73
C CYS A 182 11.26 -11.23 26.68
N ILE A 183 10.51 -10.54 27.55
CA ILE A 183 10.56 -9.07 27.64
C ILE A 183 10.62 -8.66 29.12
N SER A 184 11.73 -8.95 29.80
CA SER A 184 12.08 -8.21 31.03
C SER A 184 12.64 -6.84 30.63
N VAL A 185 11.77 -5.90 30.29
CA VAL A 185 12.14 -4.48 30.31
C VAL A 185 12.28 -4.10 31.79
N LYS A 186 13.51 -3.77 32.14
CA LYS A 186 13.94 -3.37 33.47
C LYS A 186 13.28 -2.03 33.81
N LEU A 187 12.25 -2.04 34.65
CA LEU A 187 11.76 -0.83 35.30
C LEU A 187 12.86 -0.33 36.27
N PRO A 188 13.31 0.94 36.19
CA PRO A 188 14.20 1.51 37.21
C PRO A 188 13.41 1.82 38.48
N ASN A 189 14.07 1.63 39.63
CA ASN A 189 13.56 1.91 40.98
C ASN A 189 13.24 3.38 41.20
#